data_AF-A0A067KBW9-F1
#
_entry.id   AF-A0A067KBW9-F1
#
_cell.length_a   1.000
_cell.length_b   1.000
_cell.length_c   1.000
_cell.angle_alpha   90.00
_cell.angle_beta   90.00
_cell.angle_gamma   90.00
#
_symmetry.space_group_name_H-M   'P 1'
#
loop_
_entity.id
_entity.type
_entity.pdbx_description
1 polymer ?
#
loop_
_entity_poly.entity_id
_entity_poly.type
_entity_poly.pdbx_seq_one_letter_code
_entity_poly.pdbx_strand_id
1 'polypeptide(L)'
;MVDEEDFNQLSLQNLTLVELPKLVNFPYWLLQGSKHTLQNLLLGDCSNLKELPACLQDIVSLQQLKIENCSALGERCEREKGEDWSKIAHIPQVIVDGYNIQSSLDSDD
;
A
#
# COMPACT_ATOMS: atom_id res chain seq x y z
N MET A 1 16.38 -23.03 13.29
CA MET A 1 15.36 -22.00 13.02
C MET A 1 15.69 -21.53 11.63
N VAL A 2 14.87 -21.85 10.64
CA VAL A 2 15.24 -21.63 9.24
C VAL A 2 15.34 -20.12 9.05
N ASP A 3 16.54 -19.63 8.72
CA ASP A 3 16.75 -18.24 8.35
C ASP A 3 15.90 -17.97 7.10
N GLU A 4 14.77 -17.30 7.31
CA GLU A 4 13.82 -16.98 6.25
C GLU A 4 14.39 -15.86 5.37
N GLU A 5 14.80 -16.30 4.19
CA GLU A 5 14.69 -15.58 2.91
C GLU A 5 15.79 -14.55 2.58
N ASP A 6 16.84 -15.03 1.89
CA ASP A 6 17.68 -14.23 0.98
C ASP A 6 16.83 -13.68 -0.18
N PHE A 7 15.92 -12.74 0.09
CA PHE A 7 15.49 -11.84 -0.97
C PHE A 7 16.63 -10.88 -1.22
N ASN A 8 17.06 -10.81 -2.48
CA ASN A 8 17.95 -9.75 -2.93
C ASN A 8 17.40 -8.42 -2.43
N GLN A 9 18.12 -7.77 -1.51
CA GLN A 9 17.73 -6.49 -0.98
C GLN A 9 17.66 -5.49 -2.13
N LEU A 10 16.45 -5.03 -2.43
CA LEU A 10 16.19 -4.05 -3.45
C LEU A 10 16.32 -2.67 -2.83
N SER A 11 16.85 -1.72 -3.61
CA SER A 11 16.95 -0.32 -3.23
C SER A 11 15.75 0.50 -3.70
N LEU A 12 14.61 -0.15 -3.97
CA LEU A 12 13.44 0.51 -4.52
C LEU A 12 12.78 1.42 -3.48
N GLN A 13 12.74 2.71 -3.76
CA GLN A 13 12.11 3.70 -2.88
C GLN A 13 10.71 4.11 -3.34
N ASN A 14 10.46 4.04 -4.65
CA ASN A 14 9.23 4.48 -5.27
C ASN A 14 8.71 3.38 -6.19
N LEU A 15 7.47 2.96 -5.96
CA LEU A 15 6.78 2.01 -6.83
C LEU A 15 5.46 2.62 -7.30
N THR A 16 5.26 2.65 -8.60
CA THR A 16 4.07 3.20 -9.23
C THR A 16 3.51 2.17 -10.20
N LEU A 17 2.29 1.72 -9.93
CA LEU A 17 1.54 0.77 -10.75
C LEU A 17 0.28 1.48 -11.24
N VAL A 18 0.23 1.78 -12.53
CA VAL A 18 -0.86 2.55 -13.15
C VAL A 18 -1.38 1.78 -14.36
N GLU A 19 -2.70 1.75 -14.53
CA GLU A 19 -3.37 1.13 -15.69
C GLU A 19 -2.97 -0.35 -15.88
N LEU A 20 -2.97 -1.12 -14.80
CA LEU A 20 -2.68 -2.55 -14.83
C LEU A 20 -3.96 -3.39 -14.65
N PRO A 21 -4.81 -3.53 -15.68
CA PRO A 21 -6.07 -4.27 -15.58
C PRO A 21 -5.86 -5.78 -15.43
N LYS A 22 -4.64 -6.31 -15.54
CA LYS A 22 -4.34 -7.73 -15.31
C LYS A 22 -3.64 -8.00 -13.98
N LEU A 23 -3.34 -6.95 -13.22
CA LEU A 23 -2.73 -7.10 -11.91
C LEU A 23 -3.81 -7.55 -10.93
N VAL A 24 -3.79 -8.85 -10.59
CA VAL A 24 -4.71 -9.42 -9.59
C VAL A 24 -4.05 -9.46 -8.21
N ASN A 25 -2.74 -9.71 -8.17
CA ASN A 25 -1.97 -9.87 -6.95
C ASN A 25 -0.65 -9.13 -7.07
N PHE A 26 -0.16 -8.63 -5.93
CA PHE A 26 1.17 -8.07 -5.82
C PHE A 26 2.24 -9.17 -5.77
N PRO A 27 3.37 -9.03 -6.49
CA PRO A 27 4.49 -9.94 -6.32
C PRO A 27 5.11 -9.75 -4.92
N TYR A 28 4.95 -10.75 -4.05
CA TYR A 28 5.47 -10.74 -2.67
C TYR A 28 6.97 -10.40 -2.61
N TRP A 29 7.77 -10.99 -3.50
CA TRP A 29 9.22 -10.77 -3.54
C TRP A 29 9.63 -9.31 -3.77
N LEU A 30 8.80 -8.51 -4.46
CA LEU A 30 9.09 -7.11 -4.75
C LEU A 30 8.96 -6.25 -3.48
N LEU A 31 7.90 -6.50 -2.72
CA LEU A 31 7.63 -5.81 -1.47
C LEU A 31 8.62 -6.24 -0.39
N GLN A 32 8.86 -7.55 -0.28
CA GLN A 32 9.77 -8.11 0.70
C GLN A 32 11.23 -7.71 0.44
N GLY A 33 11.66 -7.73 -0.83
CA GLY A 33 12.99 -7.23 -1.21
C GLY A 33 13.17 -5.73 -0.94
N SER A 34 12.08 -4.96 -0.92
CA SER A 34 12.11 -3.49 -0.70
C SER A 34 11.59 -3.07 0.69
N LYS A 35 11.43 -4.01 1.63
CA LYS A 35 10.79 -3.78 2.94
C LYS A 35 11.37 -2.61 3.73
N HIS A 36 12.69 -2.41 3.63
CA HIS A 36 13.44 -1.38 4.36
C HIS A 36 13.75 -0.13 3.53
N THR A 37 13.38 -0.11 2.24
CA THR A 37 13.75 0.97 1.30
C THR A 37 12.54 1.65 0.67
N LEU A 38 11.41 0.96 0.53
CA LEU A 38 10.21 1.47 -0.13
C LEU A 38 9.52 2.55 0.70
N GLN A 39 9.51 3.78 0.18
CA GLN A 39 8.95 4.95 0.83
C GLN A 39 7.61 5.37 0.23
N ASN A 40 7.42 5.18 -1.07
CA ASN A 40 6.21 5.63 -1.77
C ASN A 40 5.64 4.50 -2.64
N LEU A 41 4.35 4.20 -2.44
CA LEU A 41 3.59 3.25 -3.24
C LEU A 41 2.36 3.94 -3.84
N LEU A 42 2.24 3.92 -5.17
CA LEU A 42 1.10 4.46 -5.90
C LEU A 42 0.43 3.36 -6.71
N LEU A 43 -0.88 3.18 -6.50
CA LEU A 43 -1.77 2.29 -7.25
C LEU A 43 -2.81 3.15 -7.99
N GLY A 44 -2.76 3.16 -9.32
CA GLY A 44 -3.68 3.90 -10.18
C GLY A 44 -4.40 2.96 -11.14
N ASP A 45 -5.72 3.06 -11.28
CA ASP A 45 -6.49 2.35 -12.31
C ASP A 45 -6.23 0.82 -12.37
N CYS A 46 -5.93 0.19 -11.22
CA CYS A 46 -5.68 -1.24 -11.08
C CYS A 46 -6.96 -2.00 -10.71
N SER A 47 -7.95 -2.01 -11.61
CA SER A 47 -9.32 -2.48 -11.35
C SER A 47 -9.46 -3.95 -10.92
N ASN A 48 -8.49 -4.81 -11.23
CA ASN A 48 -8.49 -6.22 -10.83
C ASN A 48 -7.70 -6.52 -9.56
N LEU A 49 -6.98 -5.54 -9.02
CA LEU A 49 -6.31 -5.66 -7.73
C LEU A 49 -7.36 -5.36 -6.66
N LYS A 50 -7.82 -6.41 -5.97
CA LYS A 50 -8.96 -6.32 -5.05
C LYS A 50 -8.57 -6.19 -3.59
N GLU A 51 -7.33 -6.53 -3.24
CA GLU A 51 -6.85 -6.51 -1.86
C GLU A 51 -5.38 -6.09 -1.82
N LEU A 52 -4.98 -5.48 -0.70
CA LEU A 52 -3.58 -5.23 -0.41
C LEU A 52 -2.88 -6.48 0.13
N PRO A 53 -1.60 -6.72 -0.23
CA PRO A 53 -0.86 -7.87 0.28
C PRO A 53 -0.64 -7.75 1.79
N ALA A 54 -0.75 -8.87 2.51
CA ALA A 54 -0.61 -8.88 3.98
C ALA A 54 0.75 -8.36 4.47
N CYS A 55 1.83 -8.59 3.71
CA CYS A 55 3.17 -8.13 4.06
C CYS A 55 3.36 -6.61 3.96
N LEU A 56 2.37 -5.86 3.47
CA LEU A 56 2.43 -4.41 3.45
C LEU A 56 2.56 -3.81 4.87
N GLN A 57 1.99 -4.50 5.86
CA GLN A 57 2.13 -4.16 7.29
C GLN A 57 3.59 -4.22 7.77
N ASP A 58 4.43 -5.00 7.09
CA ASP A 58 5.82 -5.22 7.48
C ASP A 58 6.77 -4.18 6.84
N ILE A 59 6.29 -3.39 5.88
CA ILE A 59 7.08 -2.36 5.19
C ILE A 59 7.13 -1.10 6.06
N VAL A 60 8.02 -1.13 7.05
CA VAL A 60 8.22 -0.03 8.02
C VAL A 60 8.79 1.25 7.40
N SER A 61 9.40 1.16 6.21
CA SER A 61 9.97 2.31 5.52
C SER A 61 8.92 3.15 4.77
N LEU A 62 7.72 2.61 4.58
CA LEU A 62 6.67 3.21 3.75
C LEU A 62 6.12 4.49 4.41
N GLN A 63 6.32 5.61 3.73
CA GLN A 63 5.89 6.94 4.18
C GLN A 63 4.54 7.34 3.55
N GLN A 64 4.32 6.93 2.30
CA GLN A 64 3.13 7.28 1.54
C GLN A 64 2.56 6.09 0.78
N LEU A 65 1.25 5.90 0.92
CA LEU A 65 0.44 5.06 0.05
C LEU A 65 -0.61 5.93 -0.65
N LYS A 66 -0.67 5.85 -1.97
CA LYS A 66 -1.67 6.53 -2.78
C LYS A 66 -2.44 5.52 -3.62
N ILE A 67 -3.76 5.55 -3.52
CA ILE A 67 -4.67 4.69 -4.27
C ILE A 67 -5.60 5.62 -5.04
N GLU A 68 -5.63 5.50 -6.36
CA GLU A 68 -6.46 6.32 -7.25
C GLU A 68 -7.21 5.42 -8.22
N ASN A 69 -8.50 5.67 -8.39
CA ASN A 69 -9.37 4.95 -9.31
C ASN A 69 -9.32 3.41 -9.15
N CYS A 70 -9.07 2.93 -7.93
CA CYS A 70 -9.07 1.50 -7.58
C CYS A 70 -10.22 1.22 -6.60
N SER A 71 -11.46 1.22 -7.09
CA SER A 71 -12.67 1.18 -6.24
C SER A 71 -12.66 0.07 -5.19
N ALA A 72 -12.28 -1.16 -5.58
CA ALA A 72 -12.21 -2.30 -4.67
C ALA A 72 -11.19 -2.09 -3.52
N LEU A 73 -10.05 -1.46 -3.80
CA LEU A 73 -9.04 -1.18 -2.77
C LEU A 73 -9.44 0.02 -1.90
N GLY A 74 -10.00 1.07 -2.52
CA GLY A 74 -10.42 2.27 -1.80
C GLY A 74 -11.42 1.95 -0.68
N GLU A 75 -12.42 1.12 -0.97
CA GLU A 75 -13.40 0.64 0.01
C GLU A 75 -12.75 -0.17 1.15
N ARG A 76 -11.81 -1.06 0.82
CA ARG A 76 -11.12 -1.91 1.82
C ARG A 76 -10.11 -1.15 2.67
N CYS A 77 -9.66 0.02 2.22
CA CYS A 77 -8.73 0.86 2.97
C CYS A 77 -9.43 1.86 3.90
N GLU A 78 -10.77 1.87 3.98
CA GLU A 78 -11.50 2.81 4.85
C GLU A 78 -10.94 2.79 6.28
N ARG A 79 -10.69 3.98 6.82
CA ARG A 79 -10.15 4.13 8.18
C ARG A 79 -11.01 3.41 9.21
N GLU A 80 -10.36 2.59 10.05
CA GLU A 80 -10.94 1.85 11.19
C GLU A 80 -12.03 0.80 10.85
N LYS A 81 -12.54 0.78 9.61
CA LYS A 81 -13.60 -0.14 9.17
C LYS A 81 -13.19 -1.06 8.03
N GLY A 82 -12.29 -0.60 7.18
CA GLY A 82 -11.83 -1.32 6.01
C GLY A 82 -11.06 -2.57 6.40
N GLU A 83 -11.32 -3.67 5.70
CA GLU A 83 -10.65 -4.96 5.95
C GLU A 83 -9.12 -4.90 5.83
N ASP A 84 -8.62 -3.99 4.98
CA ASP A 84 -7.19 -3.82 4.73
C ASP A 84 -6.59 -2.68 5.56
N TRP A 85 -7.39 -1.98 6.40
CA TRP A 85 -6.91 -0.86 7.23
C TRP A 85 -5.73 -1.26 8.12
N SER A 86 -5.78 -2.44 8.74
CA SER A 86 -4.69 -2.94 9.59
C SER A 86 -3.35 -3.08 8.85
N LYS A 87 -3.37 -3.26 7.53
CA LYS A 87 -2.18 -3.40 6.67
C LYS A 87 -1.52 -2.05 6.37
N ILE A 88 -2.23 -0.94 6.56
CA ILE A 88 -1.82 0.41 6.17
C ILE A 88 -1.85 1.42 7.32
N ALA A 89 -2.40 1.05 8.47
CA ALA A 89 -2.58 1.94 9.62
C ALA A 89 -1.25 2.50 10.18
N HIS A 90 -0.13 1.83 9.95
CA HIS A 90 1.20 2.28 10.36
C HIS A 90 1.84 3.30 9.41
N ILE A 91 1.32 3.44 8.19
CA ILE A 91 1.84 4.37 7.17
C ILE A 91 1.49 5.80 7.63
N PRO A 92 2.39 6.80 7.52
CA PRO A 92 2.08 8.18 7.92
C PRO A 92 1.08 8.92 7.02
N GLN A 93 1.05 8.60 5.74
CA GLN A 93 0.18 9.24 4.77
C GLN A 93 -0.48 8.22 3.85
N VAL A 94 -1.80 8.09 3.98
CA VAL A 94 -2.62 7.28 3.05
C VAL A 94 -3.63 8.17 2.34
N ILE A 95 -3.54 8.22 1.02
CA ILE A 95 -4.42 8.99 0.13
C ILE A 95 -5.24 8.01 -0.70
N VAL A 96 -6.56 8.14 -0.68
CA VAL A 96 -7.50 7.38 -1.50
C VAL A 96 -8.35 8.35 -2.30
N ASP A 97 -8.29 8.26 -3.63
CA ASP A 97 -9.03 9.12 -4.57
C ASP A 97 -8.90 10.62 -4.25
N GLY A 98 -7.69 11.06 -3.92
CA GLY A 98 -7.38 12.44 -3.51
C GLY A 98 -7.68 12.80 -2.05
N TYR A 99 -8.29 11.93 -1.25
CA TYR A 99 -8.60 12.18 0.16
C TYR A 99 -7.59 11.52 1.09
N ASN A 100 -7.00 12.29 2.02
CA ASN A 100 -6.17 11.72 3.08
C ASN A 100 -7.06 11.09 4.15
N ILE A 101 -7.05 9.75 4.23
CA ILE A 101 -7.91 8.99 5.14
C ILE A 101 -7.33 8.86 6.56
N GLN A 102 -6.08 9.29 6.77
CA GLN A 102 -5.42 9.30 8.09
C GLN A 102 -5.48 10.64 8.80
N SER A 103 -5.77 11.72 8.07
CA SER A 103 -6.07 13.00 8.68
C SER A 103 -7.31 12.85 9.57
N SER A 104 -7.21 13.23 10.84
CA SER A 104 -8.40 13.53 11.63
C SER A 104 -9.12 14.71 10.97
N LEU A 105 -10.39 14.52 10.62
CA LEU A 105 -11.32 15.61 10.31
C LEU A 105 -11.58 16.38 11.60
N ASP A 106 -10.70 17.30 11.96
CA ASP A 106 -10.94 18.29 13.01
C ASP A 106 -10.17 19.57 12.65
N SER A 107 -10.64 20.33 11.66
CA SER A 107 -10.36 21.77 11.45
C SER A 107 -11.14 22.28 10.23
N ASP A 108 -12.47 22.29 10.29
CA ASP A 108 -13.26 23.29 9.56
C ASP A 108 -13.84 24.23 10.63
N ASP A 109 -13.18 25.38 10.80
CA ASP A 109 -13.62 26.55 11.56
C ASP A 109 -14.06 27.62 10.54
#